data_AF-A0A1S1WYW3-F1
#
_entry.id   AF-A0A1S1WYW3-F1
#
_cell.length_a   1.000
_cell.length_b   1.000
_cell.length_c   1.000
_cell.angle_alpha   90.00
_cell.angle_beta   90.00
_cell.angle_gamma   90.00
#
_symmetry.space_group_name_H-M   'P 1'
#
loop_
_entity.id
_entity.type
_entity.pdbx_description
1 polymer ?
#
loop_
_entity_poly.entity_id
_entity_poly.type
_entity_poly.pdbx_seq_one_letter_code
_entity_poly.pdbx_strand_id
1 'polypeptide(L)'
;MNKARRLACALLSLSSLLVPQSSHASPPADPLWDQLNSEQQQVLSPLAAEWNRYAPDKKRNLLAIVPRFIGLPPQQQQRVRQKLKTWSELSQPQRDQIRANWKKLQQLPPEQRELVMRRLRERSAIPEASQTK
;
A
#
# COMPACT_ATOMS: atom_id res chain seq x y z
N MET A 1 -17.56 -61.08 -17.51
CA MET A 1 -18.15 -61.45 -18.82
C MET A 1 -19.41 -60.63 -19.01
N ASN A 2 -19.68 -60.19 -20.24
CA ASN A 2 -20.89 -59.51 -20.75
C ASN A 2 -20.78 -57.98 -20.90
N LYS A 3 -20.49 -57.59 -22.15
CA LYS A 3 -20.52 -56.22 -22.69
C LYS A 3 -21.94 -55.92 -23.19
N ALA A 4 -22.42 -54.69 -23.00
CA ALA A 4 -23.50 -54.13 -23.80
C ALA A 4 -23.16 -52.68 -24.17
N ARG A 5 -23.37 -52.36 -25.44
CA ARG A 5 -22.92 -51.16 -26.13
C ARG A 5 -24.09 -50.20 -26.37
N ARG A 6 -23.71 -48.95 -26.66
CA ARG A 6 -24.29 -47.95 -27.58
C ARG A 6 -24.96 -46.71 -26.96
N LEU A 7 -24.69 -45.65 -27.70
CA LEU A 7 -24.72 -44.22 -27.44
C LEU A 7 -26.11 -43.64 -27.71
N ALA A 8 -26.48 -42.54 -27.04
CA ALA A 8 -27.25 -41.44 -27.64
C ALA A 8 -27.21 -40.20 -26.73
N CYS A 9 -26.88 -39.06 -27.33
CA CYS A 9 -26.87 -37.73 -26.76
C CYS A 9 -28.29 -37.24 -26.39
N ALA A 10 -28.45 -36.55 -25.27
CA ALA A 10 -29.33 -35.39 -25.13
C ALA A 10 -29.12 -34.69 -23.77
N LEU A 11 -28.38 -33.58 -23.84
CA LEU A 11 -28.65 -32.29 -23.17
C LEU A 11 -29.48 -32.31 -21.89
N LEU A 12 -28.88 -31.89 -20.76
CA LEU A 12 -29.54 -31.07 -19.74
C LEU A 12 -28.47 -30.35 -18.88
N SER A 13 -28.35 -29.04 -19.14
CA SER A 13 -28.01 -27.99 -18.17
C SER A 13 -26.66 -28.04 -17.45
N LEU A 14 -25.60 -27.70 -18.20
CA LEU A 14 -24.32 -27.29 -17.63
C LEU A 14 -24.45 -25.86 -17.07
N SER A 15 -24.96 -25.71 -15.85
CA SER A 15 -24.91 -24.44 -15.12
C SER A 15 -23.49 -24.20 -14.62
N SER A 16 -22.60 -23.83 -15.54
CA SER A 16 -21.34 -23.18 -15.18
C SER A 16 -21.69 -21.89 -14.45
N LEU A 17 -21.49 -21.86 -13.13
CA LEU A 17 -21.41 -20.60 -12.41
C LEU A 17 -20.28 -19.80 -13.07
N LEU A 18 -20.67 -18.77 -13.81
CA LEU A 18 -19.77 -17.74 -14.28
C LEU A 18 -19.33 -16.95 -13.04
N VAL A 19 -18.33 -17.47 -12.33
CA VAL A 19 -17.59 -16.68 -11.35
C VAL A 19 -16.95 -15.56 -12.16
N PRO A 20 -17.25 -14.27 -11.88
CA PRO A 20 -16.49 -13.18 -12.49
C PRO A 20 -15.06 -13.35 -11.99
N GLN A 21 -14.19 -13.86 -12.84
CA GLN A 21 -12.77 -13.84 -12.57
C GLN A 21 -12.40 -12.36 -12.58
N SER A 22 -12.21 -11.80 -11.38
CA SER A 22 -11.55 -10.52 -11.22
C SER A 22 -10.16 -10.69 -11.83
N SER A 23 -10.04 -10.35 -13.11
CA SER A 23 -8.78 -10.30 -13.82
C SER A 23 -7.91 -9.34 -13.03
N HIS A 24 -7.05 -9.90 -12.18
CA HIS A 24 -5.86 -9.22 -11.72
C HIS A 24 -4.95 -9.10 -12.94
N ALA A 25 -5.34 -8.23 -13.87
CA ALA A 25 -4.45 -7.74 -14.89
C ALA A 25 -3.27 -7.15 -14.12
N SER A 26 -2.10 -7.77 -14.27
CA SER A 26 -0.86 -7.20 -13.78
C SER A 26 -0.85 -5.74 -14.24
N PRO A 27 -0.76 -4.77 -13.32
CA PRO A 27 -0.76 -3.37 -13.73
C PRO A 27 0.35 -3.18 -14.77
N PRO A 28 0.12 -2.35 -15.81
CA PRO A 28 1.17 -1.98 -16.74
C PRO A 28 2.41 -1.51 -15.97
N ALA A 29 3.60 -1.63 -16.56
CA ALA A 29 4.87 -1.35 -15.86
C ALA A 29 4.91 0.03 -15.18
N ASP A 30 4.11 0.98 -15.68
CA ASP A 30 3.85 2.27 -15.07
C ASP A 30 2.33 2.61 -15.10
N PRO A 31 1.55 2.21 -14.08
CA PRO A 31 0.10 2.43 -14.10
C PRO A 31 -0.26 3.87 -13.74
N LEU A 32 -1.16 4.45 -14.51
CA LEU A 32 -1.86 5.69 -14.15
C LEU A 32 -2.88 5.41 -13.04
N TRP A 33 -3.31 6.48 -12.34
CA TRP A 33 -4.25 6.36 -11.22
C TRP A 33 -5.55 5.64 -11.62
N ASP A 34 -6.08 5.94 -12.79
CA ASP A 34 -7.35 5.38 -13.30
C ASP A 34 -7.20 3.93 -13.79
N GLN A 35 -5.98 3.42 -13.91
CA GLN A 35 -5.68 2.03 -14.29
C GLN A 35 -5.54 1.11 -13.07
N LEU A 36 -5.56 1.68 -11.86
CA LEU A 36 -5.55 0.90 -10.63
C LEU A 36 -6.92 0.26 -10.40
N ASN A 37 -6.93 -0.92 -9.79
CA ASN A 37 -8.18 -1.55 -9.38
C ASN A 37 -8.81 -0.80 -8.17
N SER A 38 -10.09 -1.03 -7.92
CA SER A 38 -10.83 -0.32 -6.86
C SER A 38 -10.19 -0.45 -5.47
N GLU A 39 -9.61 -1.62 -5.17
CA GLU A 39 -8.96 -1.88 -3.89
C GLU A 39 -7.66 -1.09 -3.73
N GLN A 40 -6.82 -1.09 -4.77
CA GLN A 40 -5.60 -0.27 -4.84
C GLN A 40 -5.91 1.21 -4.71
N GLN A 41 -6.93 1.70 -5.43
CA GLN A 41 -7.39 3.09 -5.33
C GLN A 41 -7.85 3.44 -3.92
N GLN A 42 -8.59 2.55 -3.25
CA GLN A 42 -9.08 2.79 -1.89
C GLN A 42 -7.96 2.83 -0.84
N VAL A 43 -6.91 2.02 -1.01
CA VAL A 43 -5.75 2.02 -0.10
C VAL A 43 -4.85 3.22 -0.36
N LEU A 44 -4.65 3.57 -1.63
CA LEU A 44 -3.71 4.61 -2.07
C LEU A 44 -4.39 5.98 -2.26
N SER A 45 -5.67 6.14 -1.90
CA SER A 45 -6.43 7.37 -2.13
C SER A 45 -5.76 8.65 -1.60
N PRO A 46 -5.02 8.66 -0.47
CA PRO A 46 -4.30 9.86 -0.03
C PRO A 46 -3.19 10.29 -1.01
N LEU A 47 -2.71 9.37 -1.84
CA LEU A 47 -1.62 9.60 -2.80
C LEU A 47 -2.15 9.88 -4.22
N ALA A 48 -3.46 9.88 -4.43
CA ALA A 48 -4.09 9.97 -5.75
C ALA A 48 -3.61 11.20 -6.56
N ALA A 49 -3.57 12.38 -5.92
CA ALA A 49 -3.21 13.64 -6.57
C ALA A 49 -1.76 13.65 -7.12
N GLU A 50 -0.87 12.90 -6.50
CA GLU A 50 0.54 12.83 -6.89
C GLU A 50 0.90 11.55 -7.64
N TRP A 51 -0.01 10.58 -7.70
CA TRP A 51 0.27 9.23 -8.17
C TRP A 51 0.97 9.24 -9.53
N ASN A 52 0.40 9.98 -10.49
CA ASN A 52 0.93 10.05 -11.86
C ASN A 52 2.32 10.69 -11.95
N ARG A 53 2.76 11.44 -10.93
CA ARG A 53 4.09 12.07 -10.86
C ARG A 53 5.15 11.18 -10.22
N TYR A 54 4.76 10.05 -9.63
CA TYR A 54 5.72 9.12 -9.03
C TYR A 54 6.49 8.36 -10.11
N ALA A 55 7.79 8.14 -9.85
CA ALA A 55 8.59 7.26 -10.68
C ALA A 55 8.02 5.83 -10.70
N PRO A 56 8.17 5.08 -11.80
CA PRO A 56 7.63 3.72 -11.93
C PRO A 56 8.02 2.78 -10.78
N ASP A 57 9.28 2.82 -10.34
CA ASP A 57 9.76 2.01 -9.21
C ASP A 57 9.02 2.31 -7.91
N LYS A 58 8.70 3.59 -7.67
CA LYS A 58 7.95 4.01 -6.48
C LYS A 58 6.51 3.51 -6.54
N LYS A 59 5.85 3.62 -7.70
CA LYS A 59 4.50 3.08 -7.91
C LYS A 59 4.48 1.57 -7.68
N ARG A 60 5.44 0.83 -8.25
CA ARG A 60 5.59 -0.61 -8.06
C ARG A 60 5.75 -1.00 -6.58
N ASN A 61 6.60 -0.28 -5.84
CA ASN A 61 6.78 -0.52 -4.41
C ASN A 61 5.51 -0.26 -3.59
N LEU A 62 4.76 0.81 -3.91
CA LEU A 62 3.49 1.11 -3.25
C LEU A 62 2.44 0.03 -3.54
N LEU A 63 2.34 -0.43 -4.79
CA LEU A 63 1.42 -1.51 -5.16
C LEU A 63 1.78 -2.83 -4.49
N ALA A 64 3.07 -3.15 -4.33
CA ALA A 64 3.52 -4.35 -3.64
C ALA A 64 3.13 -4.36 -2.14
N ILE A 65 2.88 -3.21 -1.53
CA ILE A 65 2.45 -3.10 -0.13
C ILE A 65 0.94 -3.32 0.03
N VAL A 66 0.14 -3.06 -1.01
CA VAL A 66 -1.33 -3.12 -0.96
C VAL A 66 -1.85 -4.47 -0.43
N PRO A 67 -1.44 -5.65 -0.96
CA PRO A 67 -1.92 -6.94 -0.46
C PRO A 67 -1.63 -7.16 1.02
N ARG A 68 -0.45 -6.71 1.49
CA ARG A 68 -0.06 -6.82 2.89
C ARG A 68 -0.92 -5.92 3.77
N PHE A 69 -1.27 -4.72 3.30
CA PHE A 69 -2.13 -3.79 4.03
C PHE A 69 -3.54 -4.35 4.21
N ILE A 70 -4.12 -4.95 3.16
CA ILE A 70 -5.46 -5.54 3.21
C ILE A 70 -5.52 -6.70 4.21
N GLY A 71 -4.46 -7.50 4.29
CA GLY A 71 -4.34 -8.58 5.26
C GLY A 71 -4.15 -8.13 6.72
N LEU A 72 -3.98 -6.83 7.00
CA LEU A 72 -3.85 -6.35 8.37
C LEU A 72 -5.20 -6.31 9.09
N PRO A 73 -5.23 -6.51 10.41
CA PRO A 73 -6.42 -6.24 11.22
C PRO A 73 -6.92 -4.79 11.07
N PRO A 74 -8.23 -4.53 11.19
CA PRO A 74 -8.83 -3.22 10.91
C PRO A 74 -8.22 -2.08 11.73
N GLN A 75 -7.85 -2.34 12.99
CA GLN A 75 -7.18 -1.34 13.83
C GLN A 75 -5.79 -0.95 13.28
N GLN A 76 -5.06 -1.92 12.72
CA GLN A 76 -3.76 -1.67 12.10
C GLN A 76 -3.89 -0.96 10.75
N GLN A 77 -4.89 -1.34 9.94
CA GLN A 77 -5.24 -0.63 8.72
C GLN A 77 -5.52 0.85 9.01
N GLN A 78 -6.29 1.15 10.06
CA GLN A 78 -6.58 2.53 10.45
C GLN A 78 -5.31 3.32 10.80
N ARG A 79 -4.40 2.72 11.58
CA ARG A 79 -3.11 3.37 11.89
C ARG A 79 -2.29 3.65 10.65
N VAL A 80 -2.26 2.73 9.69
CA VAL A 80 -1.53 2.92 8.44
C VAL A 80 -2.21 3.98 7.56
N ARG A 81 -3.55 4.04 7.49
CA ARG A 81 -4.28 5.12 6.80
C ARG A 81 -3.97 6.50 7.39
N GLN A 82 -3.93 6.62 8.71
CA GLN A 82 -3.56 7.87 9.38
C GLN A 82 -2.13 8.30 9.00
N LYS A 83 -1.18 7.36 9.02
CA LYS A 83 0.20 7.63 8.58
C LYS A 83 0.25 8.04 7.10
N LEU A 84 -0.49 7.36 6.22
CA LEU A 84 -0.54 7.70 4.80
C LEU A 84 -1.07 9.12 4.57
N LYS A 85 -2.08 9.54 5.34
CA LYS A 85 -2.59 10.92 5.30
C LYS A 85 -1.49 11.93 5.67
N THR A 86 -0.84 11.76 6.82
CA THR A 86 0.28 12.62 7.23
C THR A 86 1.39 12.64 6.18
N TRP A 87 1.65 11.50 5.53
CA TRP A 87 2.64 11.41 4.47
C TRP A 87 2.24 12.15 3.19
N SER A 88 0.95 12.16 2.84
CA SER A 88 0.44 12.91 1.67
C SER A 88 0.56 14.41 1.85
N GLU A 89 0.50 14.89 3.09
CA GLU A 89 0.63 16.31 3.46
C GLU A 89 2.09 16.80 3.38
N LEU A 90 3.08 15.90 3.46
CA LEU A 90 4.48 16.27 3.30
C LEU A 90 4.75 16.64 1.83
N SER A 91 5.36 17.79 1.57
CA SER A 91 5.83 18.16 0.23
C SER A 91 7.01 17.28 -0.22
N GLN A 92 7.22 17.10 -1.53
CA GLN A 92 8.40 16.39 -2.08
C GLN A 92 9.74 16.82 -1.46
N PRO A 93 10.08 18.13 -1.35
CA PRO A 93 11.32 18.54 -0.72
C PRO A 93 11.42 18.13 0.76
N GLN A 94 10.31 18.16 1.51
CA GLN A 94 10.28 17.68 2.89
C GLN A 94 10.52 16.16 2.95
N ARG A 95 9.94 15.39 2.02
CA ARG A 95 10.18 13.94 1.94
C ARG A 95 11.64 13.62 1.59
N ASP A 96 12.26 14.40 0.71
CA ASP A 96 13.68 14.26 0.35
C ASP A 96 14.59 14.56 1.55
N GLN A 97 14.27 15.60 2.30
CA GLN A 97 15.00 15.94 3.52
C GLN A 97 14.87 14.84 4.57
N ILE A 98 13.66 14.26 4.76
CA ILE A 98 13.45 13.12 5.67
C ILE A 98 14.30 11.92 5.25
N ARG A 99 14.30 11.58 3.95
CA ARG A 99 15.14 10.48 3.42
C ARG A 99 16.63 10.74 3.62
N ALA A 100 17.09 11.96 3.37
CA ALA A 100 18.49 12.34 3.58
C ALA A 100 18.89 12.25 5.05
N ASN A 101 18.04 12.74 5.96
CA ASN A 101 18.25 12.65 7.41
C ASN A 101 18.27 11.19 7.88
N TRP A 102 17.38 10.35 7.35
CA TRP A 102 17.36 8.92 7.64
C TRP A 102 18.65 8.22 7.19
N LYS A 103 19.14 8.52 5.98
CA LYS A 103 20.41 7.97 5.48
C LYS A 103 21.59 8.37 6.38
N LYS A 104 21.66 9.64 6.80
CA LYS A 104 22.68 10.12 7.75
C LYS A 104 22.60 9.37 9.09
N LEU A 105 21.39 9.18 9.61
CA LEU A 105 21.16 8.49 10.87
C LEU A 105 21.57 7.01 10.83
N GLN A 106 21.35 6.33 9.69
CA GLN A 106 21.82 4.97 9.45
C GLN A 106 23.35 4.86 9.34
N GLN A 107 24.03 5.93 8.96
CA GLN A 107 25.50 5.98 8.89
C GLN A 107 26.17 6.25 10.24
N LEU A 108 25.42 6.73 11.24
CA LEU A 108 25.97 6.95 12.58
C LEU A 108 26.27 5.63 13.30
N PRO A 109 27.33 5.59 14.14
CA PRO A 109 27.54 4.52 15.11
C PRO A 109 26.29 4.28 15.98
N PRO A 110 26.07 3.05 16.47
CA PRO A 110 24.84 2.70 17.20
C PRO A 110 24.61 3.60 18.42
N GLU A 111 25.64 3.90 19.22
CA GLU A 111 25.54 4.76 20.39
C GLU A 111 25.09 6.19 20.04
N GLN A 112 25.64 6.76 18.96
CA GLN A 112 25.26 8.10 18.50
C GLN A 112 23.84 8.11 17.94
N ARG A 113 23.44 7.05 17.23
CA ARG A 113 22.08 6.89 16.74
C ARG A 113 21.07 6.85 17.88
N GLU A 114 21.36 6.10 18.94
CA GLU A 114 20.51 6.03 20.13
C GLU A 114 20.34 7.39 20.80
N LEU A 115 21.43 8.15 20.95
CA LEU A 115 21.37 9.51 21.51
C LEU A 115 20.48 10.42 20.65
N VAL A 116 20.64 10.39 19.33
CA VAL A 116 19.82 11.19 18.40
C VAL A 116 18.35 10.78 18.49
N MET A 117 18.06 9.47 18.51
CA MET A 117 16.69 8.96 18.65
C MET A 117 16.05 9.35 19.98
N ARG A 118 16.82 9.32 21.08
CA ARG A 118 16.37 9.74 22.40
C ARG A 118 15.98 11.21 22.39
N ARG A 119 16.85 12.09 21.86
CA ARG A 119 16.57 13.52 21.73
C ARG A 119 15.36 13.81 20.85
N LEU A 120 15.21 13.10 19.73
CA LEU A 120 14.03 13.23 18.87
C LEU A 120 12.76 12.81 19.59
N ARG A 121 12.81 11.72 20.35
CA ARG A 121 11.69 11.24 21.17
C ARG A 121 11.30 12.27 22.23
N GLU A 122 12.27 12.79 22.98
CA GLU A 122 12.06 13.85 23.97
C GLU A 122 11.40 15.06 23.34
N ARG A 123 11.91 15.53 22.19
CA ARG A 123 11.32 16.67 21.48
C ARG A 123 9.90 16.40 20.99
N SER A 124 9.61 15.17 20.52
CA SER A 124 8.27 14.77 20.08
C SER A 124 7.32 14.43 21.23
N ALA A 125 7.86 14.23 22.44
CA ALA A 125 7.11 13.86 23.64
C ALA A 125 6.73 15.09 24.50
N ILE A 126 7.16 16.31 24.11
CA ILE A 126 6.59 17.55 24.65
C ILE A 126 5.16 17.64 24.10
N PRO A 127 4.11 17.47 24.93
CA PRO A 127 2.74 17.64 24.49
C PRO A 127 2.50 19.14 24.26
N GLU A 128 1.47 19.47 23.47
CA GLU A 128 0.90 20.80 23.24
C GLU A 128 0.40 21.50 24.54
N ALA A 129 1.19 21.56 25.61
CA ALA A 129 0.86 22.22 26.86
C ALA A 129 1.17 23.74 26.84
N SER A 130 1.28 24.34 25.66
CA SER A 130 1.61 25.76 25.50
C SER A 130 0.88 26.46 24.34
N GLN A 131 -0.32 25.97 23.99
CA GLN A 131 -1.27 26.73 23.16
C GLN A 131 -2.61 26.94 23.88
N THR A 132 -2.56 27.56 25.05
CA THR A 132 -3.70 28.30 25.60
C THR A 132 -3.22 29.67 26.02
N LYS A 133 -3.31 30.64 25.11
CA LYS A 133 -3.53 32.03 25.45
C LYS A 133 -4.24 32.74 24.30
#